data_AF-A0A954KR01-F1
#
_entry.id   AF-A0A954KR01-F1
#
_cell.length_a   1.000
_cell.length_b   1.000
_cell.length_c   1.000
_cell.angle_alpha   90.00
_cell.angle_beta   90.00
_cell.angle_gamma   90.00
#
_symmetry.space_group_name_H-M   'P 1'
#
loop_
_entity.id
_entity.type
_entity.pdbx_description
1 polymer ?
#
loop_
_entity_poly.entity_id
_entity_poly.type
_entity_poly.pdbx_seq_one_letter_code
_entity_poly.pdbx_strand_id
1 'polypeptide(L)'
;MDSKRLQKTILLAGTVLGLAFQIGHVEAAVEWRTSLSQVAKESRQTKKPMLLKFTAEWCHYCHKMEESFNDPKVSELVNKNFIPIKVDADEKKKLVEELEIEGFPTTVIISPEFQPLQKITGFLKEDELLERLEIMAPPASAGRAVVKQEQPKPAETTAVATVPQNPIQQVASQWAFEQTCLVELVENARLTQGDPQFQTIYRDTQLCFVSEAHRQAFIQNPDRYWPALNGNCPILLAENKQAVPGSAKLGAIYRGQLWFFSSPEARLKFANAPQQYLLPGLEAEQ
;
A
#
# COMPACT_ATOMS: atom_id res chain seq x y z
N MET A 1 -91.77 -1.47 -8.59
CA MET A 1 -92.03 -2.83 -9.11
C MET A 1 -90.76 -3.32 -9.77
N ASP A 2 -90.13 -4.45 -9.47
CA ASP A 2 -90.17 -5.42 -8.34
C ASP A 2 -88.76 -6.08 -8.34
N SER A 3 -88.01 -6.19 -7.25
CA SER A 3 -88.17 -7.04 -6.05
C SER A 3 -87.87 -8.54 -6.27
N LYS A 4 -87.07 -9.10 -5.33
CA LYS A 4 -86.64 -10.52 -5.15
C LYS A 4 -85.43 -10.93 -6.05
N ARG A 5 -84.25 -11.25 -5.49
CA ARG A 5 -83.87 -12.43 -4.65
C ARG A 5 -84.21 -13.76 -5.37
N LEU A 6 -83.33 -14.77 -5.46
CA LEU A 6 -82.39 -15.26 -4.45
C LEU A 6 -81.31 -16.20 -5.09
N GLN A 7 -80.07 -16.12 -4.60
CA GLN A 7 -78.98 -17.15 -4.55
C GLN A 7 -78.95 -18.34 -5.55
N LYS A 8 -77.77 -18.59 -6.14
CA LYS A 8 -76.99 -19.83 -5.90
C LYS A 8 -75.56 -19.83 -6.50
N THR A 9 -74.61 -20.21 -5.64
CA THR A 9 -73.42 -21.03 -5.92
C THR A 9 -72.36 -20.53 -6.92
N ILE A 10 -71.39 -19.78 -6.40
CA ILE A 10 -69.94 -20.05 -6.45
C ILE A 10 -69.47 -21.02 -7.57
N LEU A 11 -68.68 -20.49 -8.51
CA LEU A 11 -67.40 -21.13 -8.86
C LEU A 11 -66.33 -20.03 -8.96
N LEU A 12 -65.28 -20.13 -8.15
CA LEU A 12 -64.12 -19.24 -8.25
C LEU A 12 -63.34 -19.60 -9.52
N ALA A 13 -63.58 -18.87 -10.61
CA ALA A 13 -62.52 -18.61 -11.58
C ALA A 13 -61.60 -17.55 -10.96
N GLY A 14 -60.77 -17.99 -10.02
CA GLY A 14 -59.79 -17.14 -9.38
C GLY A 14 -58.72 -16.74 -10.38
N THR A 15 -58.95 -15.63 -11.10
CA THR A 15 -57.91 -14.97 -11.90
C THR A 15 -56.88 -14.38 -10.95
N VAL A 16 -56.02 -15.26 -10.42
CA VAL A 16 -54.74 -14.88 -9.85
C VAL A 16 -53.95 -14.34 -11.02
N LEU A 17 -54.12 -13.04 -11.27
CA LEU A 17 -53.26 -12.28 -12.15
C LEU A 17 -51.90 -12.27 -11.46
N GLY A 18 -51.12 -13.31 -11.74
CA GLY A 18 -49.79 -13.46 -11.23
C GLY A 18 -48.99 -12.26 -11.72
N LEU A 19 -48.76 -11.30 -10.82
CA LEU A 19 -47.57 -10.48 -10.94
C LEU A 19 -46.41 -11.46 -10.88
N ALA A 20 -45.92 -11.82 -12.06
CA ALA A 20 -44.58 -12.33 -12.22
C ALA A 20 -43.67 -11.20 -11.74
N PHE A 21 -43.39 -11.21 -10.43
CA PHE A 21 -42.38 -10.36 -9.84
C PHE A 21 -41.08 -10.77 -10.52
N GLN A 22 -40.68 -9.99 -11.52
CA GLN A 22 -39.42 -10.14 -12.22
C GLN A 22 -38.34 -10.00 -11.15
N ILE A 23 -37.89 -11.13 -10.61
CA ILE A 23 -36.66 -11.20 -9.83
C ILE A 23 -35.56 -10.95 -10.86
N GLY A 24 -35.30 -9.67 -11.11
CA GLY A 24 -34.12 -9.25 -11.82
C GLY A 24 -32.96 -9.88 -11.09
N HIS A 25 -32.27 -10.81 -11.75
CA HIS A 25 -30.94 -11.18 -11.32
C HIS A 25 -30.12 -9.91 -11.44
N VAL A 26 -29.90 -9.24 -10.32
CA VAL A 26 -28.92 -8.16 -10.22
C VAL A 26 -27.59 -8.86 -10.44
N GLU A 27 -27.07 -8.70 -11.65
CA GLU A 27 -25.76 -9.22 -12.02
C GLU A 27 -24.74 -8.50 -11.12
N ALA A 28 -24.17 -9.26 -10.18
CA ALA A 28 -23.40 -8.72 -9.07
C ALA A 28 -22.01 -8.30 -9.55
N ALA A 29 -21.97 -7.14 -10.20
CA ALA A 29 -20.77 -6.53 -10.75
C ALA A 29 -20.40 -5.27 -9.96
N VAL A 30 -19.11 -4.98 -9.88
CA VAL A 30 -18.61 -3.71 -9.33
C VAL A 30 -19.05 -2.55 -10.24
N GLU A 31 -19.59 -1.48 -9.66
CA GLU A 31 -20.06 -0.27 -10.35
C GLU A 31 -18.90 0.64 -10.80
N TRP A 32 -17.99 0.07 -11.60
CA TRP A 32 -16.77 0.72 -12.04
C TRP A 32 -17.03 2.07 -12.73
N ARG A 33 -16.46 3.13 -12.16
CA ARG A 33 -16.40 4.44 -12.80
C ARG A 33 -15.18 4.55 -13.72
N THR A 34 -15.20 5.55 -14.59
CA THR A 34 -14.11 5.85 -15.54
C THR A 34 -13.56 7.28 -15.42
N SER A 35 -14.21 8.15 -14.63
CA SER A 35 -13.83 9.57 -14.50
C SER A 35 -13.26 9.88 -13.11
N LEU A 36 -11.93 10.05 -13.05
CA LEU A 36 -11.21 10.41 -11.82
C LEU A 36 -11.76 11.67 -11.15
N SER A 37 -12.14 12.70 -11.91
CA SER A 37 -12.66 13.96 -11.36
C SER A 37 -14.06 13.82 -10.74
N GLN A 38 -14.92 12.95 -11.32
CA GLN A 38 -16.22 12.64 -10.74
C GLN A 38 -16.08 11.81 -9.47
N VAL A 39 -15.23 10.77 -9.49
CA VAL A 39 -14.94 9.89 -8.35
C VAL A 39 -14.34 10.67 -7.17
N ALA A 40 -13.39 11.56 -7.45
CA ALA A 40 -12.79 12.46 -6.46
C ALA A 40 -13.81 13.42 -5.83
N LYS A 41 -14.76 13.93 -6.61
CA LYS A 41 -15.85 14.79 -6.13
C LYS A 41 -16.84 14.00 -5.26
N GLU A 42 -17.27 12.83 -5.72
CA GLU A 42 -18.21 11.95 -5.03
C GLU A 42 -17.63 11.43 -3.71
N SER A 43 -16.34 11.09 -3.69
CA SER A 43 -15.62 10.67 -2.48
C SER A 43 -15.65 11.75 -1.40
N ARG A 44 -15.37 13.01 -1.77
CA ARG A 44 -15.48 14.16 -0.83
C ARG A 44 -16.91 14.42 -0.36
N GLN A 45 -17.91 14.23 -1.22
CA GLN A 45 -19.31 14.46 -0.89
C GLN A 45 -19.89 13.37 0.02
N THR A 46 -19.59 12.11 -0.26
CA THR A 46 -20.12 10.94 0.46
C THR A 46 -19.25 10.52 1.65
N LYS A 47 -18.00 11.00 1.71
CA LYS A 47 -16.93 10.56 2.62
C LYS A 47 -16.57 9.07 2.48
N LYS A 48 -16.91 8.45 1.36
CA LYS A 48 -16.45 7.09 1.02
C LYS A 48 -15.04 7.14 0.42
N PRO A 49 -14.12 6.24 0.81
CA PRO A 49 -12.83 6.10 0.13
C PRO A 49 -13.00 5.64 -1.32
N MET A 50 -12.01 5.96 -2.15
CA MET A 50 -11.93 5.53 -3.55
C MET A 50 -11.15 4.22 -3.63
N LEU A 51 -11.57 3.30 -4.50
CA LEU A 51 -10.84 2.09 -4.85
C LEU A 51 -10.40 2.19 -6.31
N LEU A 52 -9.11 2.42 -6.53
CA LEU A 52 -8.51 2.52 -7.86
C LEU A 52 -7.93 1.16 -8.27
N LYS A 53 -8.50 0.51 -9.28
CA LYS A 53 -7.88 -0.65 -9.94
C LYS A 53 -7.05 -0.17 -11.13
N PHE A 54 -5.73 -0.19 -10.99
CA PHE A 54 -4.79 0.01 -12.09
C PHE A 54 -4.72 -1.22 -12.97
N THR A 55 -4.86 -1.01 -14.28
CA THR A 55 -4.96 -2.05 -15.31
C THR A 55 -4.37 -1.57 -16.63
N ALA A 56 -4.16 -2.49 -17.58
CA ALA A 56 -3.78 -2.19 -18.96
C ALA A 56 -4.34 -3.29 -19.88
N GLU A 57 -4.65 -2.99 -21.14
CA GLU A 57 -5.28 -3.95 -22.06
C GLU A 57 -4.43 -5.21 -22.33
N TRP A 58 -3.11 -5.08 -22.32
CA TRP A 58 -2.16 -6.19 -22.55
C TRP A 58 -1.92 -7.06 -21.30
N CYS A 59 -2.45 -6.68 -20.13
CA CYS A 59 -2.18 -7.34 -18.86
C CYS A 59 -3.07 -8.57 -18.62
N HIS A 60 -2.53 -9.77 -18.90
CA HIS A 60 -3.25 -11.05 -18.69
C HIS A 60 -3.84 -11.20 -17.26
N TYR A 61 -3.05 -10.89 -16.23
CA TYR A 61 -3.49 -10.99 -14.84
C TYR A 61 -4.55 -9.96 -14.45
N CYS A 62 -4.64 -8.84 -15.16
CA CYS A 62 -5.65 -7.83 -14.91
C CYS A 62 -7.04 -8.28 -15.36
N HIS A 63 -7.10 -8.94 -16.53
CA HIS A 63 -8.29 -9.63 -17.04
C HIS A 63 -8.70 -10.76 -16.11
N LYS A 64 -7.75 -11.60 -15.67
CA LYS A 64 -8.02 -12.67 -14.71
C LYS A 64 -8.60 -12.15 -13.38
N MET A 65 -8.14 -11.00 -12.90
CA MET A 65 -8.67 -10.39 -11.68
C MET A 65 -10.09 -9.80 -11.86
N GLU A 66 -10.62 -9.66 -13.07
CA GLU A 66 -12.04 -9.32 -13.25
C GLU A 66 -12.96 -10.41 -12.67
N GLU A 67 -12.57 -11.68 -12.77
CA GLU A 67 -13.30 -12.80 -12.14
C GLU A 67 -13.40 -12.58 -10.62
N SER A 68 -12.30 -12.23 -9.96
CA SER A 68 -12.27 -11.95 -8.51
C SER A 68 -13.14 -10.76 -8.11
N PHE A 69 -13.26 -9.72 -8.95
CA PHE A 69 -14.11 -8.56 -8.68
C PHE A 69 -15.59 -8.78 -9.06
N ASN A 70 -15.89 -9.78 -9.90
CA ASN A 70 -17.25 -10.19 -10.25
C ASN A 70 -17.80 -11.26 -9.28
N ASP A 71 -17.04 -11.67 -8.26
CA ASP A 71 -17.61 -12.44 -7.15
C ASP A 71 -18.71 -11.62 -6.45
N PRO A 72 -19.88 -12.20 -6.12
CA PRO A 72 -20.99 -11.47 -5.50
C PRO A 72 -20.66 -10.83 -4.16
N LYS A 73 -19.79 -11.44 -3.33
CA LYS A 73 -19.40 -10.86 -2.03
C LYS A 73 -18.44 -9.70 -2.22
N VAL A 74 -17.46 -9.86 -3.12
CA VAL A 74 -16.49 -8.80 -3.44
C VAL A 74 -17.20 -7.59 -4.05
N SER A 75 -18.09 -7.80 -5.02
CA SER A 75 -18.85 -6.71 -5.64
C SER A 75 -19.80 -6.00 -4.65
N GLU A 76 -20.54 -6.73 -3.80
CA GLU A 76 -21.36 -6.13 -2.75
C GLU A 76 -20.50 -5.28 -1.80
N LEU A 77 -19.40 -5.83 -1.30
CA LEU A 77 -18.50 -5.13 -0.38
C LEU A 77 -17.90 -3.87 -1.02
N VAL A 78 -17.47 -3.96 -2.27
CA VAL A 78 -16.88 -2.83 -3.01
C VAL A 78 -17.90 -1.72 -3.22
N ASN A 79 -19.07 -2.03 -3.78
CA ASN A 79 -20.13 -1.05 -4.07
C ASN A 79 -20.69 -0.40 -2.79
N LYS A 80 -20.73 -1.15 -1.70
CA LYS A 80 -21.18 -0.68 -0.38
C LYS A 80 -20.19 0.31 0.24
N ASN A 81 -18.90 -0.01 0.27
CA ASN A 81 -17.93 0.70 1.12
C ASN A 81 -17.04 1.70 0.38
N PHE A 82 -16.85 1.54 -0.93
CA PHE A 82 -15.92 2.35 -1.72
C PHE A 82 -16.62 3.06 -2.88
N ILE A 83 -15.87 3.92 -3.58
CA ILE A 83 -16.21 4.39 -4.93
C ILE A 83 -15.18 3.77 -5.89
N PRO A 84 -15.54 2.71 -6.63
CA PRO A 84 -14.62 1.96 -7.46
C PRO A 84 -14.37 2.66 -8.81
N ILE A 85 -13.12 2.67 -9.26
CA ILE A 85 -12.72 3.22 -10.56
C ILE A 85 -11.66 2.33 -11.21
N LYS A 86 -11.82 2.05 -12.50
CA LYS A 86 -10.75 1.46 -13.30
C LYS A 86 -9.84 2.56 -13.84
N VAL A 87 -8.54 2.36 -13.72
CA VAL A 87 -7.53 3.30 -14.16
C VAL A 87 -6.63 2.60 -15.17
N ASP A 88 -6.73 3.01 -16.43
CA ASP A 88 -5.77 2.57 -17.44
C ASP A 88 -4.40 3.22 -17.15
N ALA A 89 -3.39 2.38 -16.97
CA ALA A 89 -2.04 2.79 -16.60
C ALA A 89 -1.27 3.43 -17.78
N ASP A 90 -1.55 2.99 -19.01
CA ASP A 90 -0.93 3.55 -20.22
C ASP A 90 -1.47 4.96 -20.52
N GLU A 91 -2.75 5.22 -20.20
CA GLU A 91 -3.30 6.57 -20.24
C GLU A 91 -2.88 7.46 -19.06
N LYS A 92 -2.77 6.90 -17.84
CA LYS A 92 -2.65 7.67 -16.59
C LYS A 92 -1.24 7.60 -15.98
N LYS A 93 -0.21 7.64 -16.83
CA LYS A 93 1.22 7.54 -16.46
C LYS A 93 1.65 8.43 -15.29
N LYS A 94 1.16 9.67 -15.22
CA LYS A 94 1.45 10.59 -14.10
C LYS A 94 0.88 10.12 -12.76
N LEU A 95 -0.31 9.49 -12.78
CA LEU A 95 -0.93 8.92 -11.57
C LEU A 95 -0.31 7.57 -11.18
N VAL A 96 0.16 6.81 -12.16
CA VAL A 96 1.01 5.61 -11.97
C VAL A 96 2.31 5.99 -11.26
N GLU A 97 2.96 7.09 -11.68
CA GLU A 97 4.15 7.64 -11.01
C GLU A 97 3.83 8.16 -9.61
N GLU A 98 2.80 9.00 -9.45
CA GLU A 98 2.39 9.59 -8.15
C GLU A 98 1.98 8.59 -7.08
N LEU A 99 1.50 7.40 -7.47
CA LEU A 99 1.09 6.33 -6.54
C LEU A 99 2.07 5.14 -6.51
N GLU A 100 3.21 5.27 -7.19
CA GLU A 100 4.28 4.27 -7.26
C GLU A 100 3.74 2.90 -7.72
N ILE A 101 3.03 2.88 -8.84
CA ILE A 101 2.39 1.66 -9.38
C ILE A 101 3.40 0.91 -10.25
N GLU A 102 4.08 -0.07 -9.64
CA GLU A 102 5.20 -0.80 -10.23
C GLU A 102 4.79 -2.10 -10.96
N GLY A 103 3.53 -2.53 -10.82
CA GLY A 103 3.02 -3.76 -11.43
C GLY A 103 1.51 -3.77 -11.57
N PHE A 104 0.98 -4.73 -12.33
CA PHE A 104 -0.44 -4.83 -12.65
C PHE A 104 -0.99 -6.25 -12.49
N PRO A 105 -2.27 -6.41 -12.08
CA PRO A 105 -3.16 -5.35 -11.59
C PRO A 105 -2.66 -4.79 -10.24
N THR A 106 -3.00 -3.55 -9.92
CA THR A 106 -2.74 -2.97 -8.59
C THR A 106 -4.00 -2.27 -8.10
N THR A 107 -4.42 -2.57 -6.86
CA THR A 107 -5.57 -1.93 -6.21
C THR A 107 -5.07 -0.96 -5.16
N VAL A 108 -5.47 0.31 -5.24
CA VAL A 108 -5.13 1.36 -4.27
C VAL A 108 -6.38 1.90 -3.61
N ILE A 109 -6.39 1.95 -2.29
CA ILE A 109 -7.43 2.62 -1.51
C ILE A 109 -6.96 4.03 -1.17
N ILE A 110 -7.78 5.04 -1.50
CA ILE A 110 -7.47 6.46 -1.27
C ILE A 110 -8.58 7.11 -0.46
N SER A 111 -8.24 7.89 0.57
CA SER A 111 -9.21 8.60 1.40
C SER A 111 -9.92 9.74 0.66
N PRO A 112 -11.06 10.26 1.18
CA PRO A 112 -11.70 11.47 0.67
C PRO A 112 -10.80 12.72 0.63
N GLU A 113 -9.78 12.76 1.49
CA GLU A 113 -8.75 13.79 1.56
C GLU A 113 -7.61 13.59 0.54
N PHE A 114 -7.73 12.56 -0.32
CA PHE A 114 -6.75 12.15 -1.33
C PHE A 114 -5.43 11.60 -0.76
N GLN A 115 -5.49 10.98 0.42
CA GLN A 115 -4.34 10.27 1.00
C GLN A 115 -4.39 8.79 0.60
N PRO A 116 -3.36 8.22 -0.04
CA PRO A 116 -3.25 6.78 -0.24
C PRO A 116 -3.20 6.07 1.12
N LEU A 117 -4.11 5.13 1.35
CA LEU A 117 -4.23 4.41 2.62
C LEU A 117 -3.55 3.05 2.55
N GLN A 118 -3.86 2.24 1.53
CA GLN A 118 -3.31 0.91 1.33
C GLN A 118 -3.18 0.59 -0.17
N LYS A 119 -2.22 -0.27 -0.53
CA LYS A 119 -1.92 -0.71 -1.89
C LYS A 119 -1.78 -2.24 -1.90
N ILE A 120 -2.45 -2.90 -2.85
CA ILE A 120 -2.32 -4.33 -3.16
C ILE A 120 -1.71 -4.41 -4.56
N THR A 121 -0.50 -4.95 -4.69
CA THR A 121 0.15 -5.18 -5.98
C THR A 121 -0.01 -6.64 -6.39
N GLY A 122 -0.42 -6.89 -7.62
CA GLY A 122 -0.57 -8.23 -8.21
C GLY A 122 -1.98 -8.79 -8.19
N PHE A 123 -2.14 -9.96 -8.83
CA PHE A 123 -3.39 -10.71 -8.88
C PHE A 123 -3.71 -11.38 -7.55
N LEU A 124 -4.92 -11.16 -7.03
CA LEU A 124 -5.51 -11.93 -5.93
C LEU A 124 -6.76 -12.68 -6.42
N LYS A 125 -6.99 -13.88 -5.88
CA LYS A 125 -8.26 -14.60 -6.01
C LYS A 125 -9.35 -13.98 -5.13
N GLU A 126 -10.60 -14.31 -5.47
CA GLU A 126 -11.84 -13.89 -4.81
C GLU A 126 -11.79 -13.87 -3.27
N ASP A 127 -11.45 -14.97 -2.61
CA ASP A 127 -11.42 -15.06 -1.14
C ASP A 127 -10.33 -14.16 -0.51
N GLU A 128 -9.12 -14.14 -1.08
CA GLU A 128 -8.00 -13.32 -0.59
C GLU A 128 -8.26 -11.83 -0.85
N LEU A 129 -8.83 -11.50 -2.00
CA LEU A 129 -9.26 -10.14 -2.33
C LEU A 129 -10.34 -9.65 -1.36
N LEU A 130 -11.30 -10.52 -1.01
CA LEU A 130 -12.34 -10.21 -0.03
C LEU A 130 -11.74 -9.92 1.35
N GLU A 131 -10.89 -10.81 1.88
CA GLU A 131 -10.22 -10.62 3.18
C GLU A 131 -9.43 -9.30 3.23
N ARG A 132 -8.65 -9.01 2.18
CA ARG A 132 -7.90 -7.75 2.07
C ARG A 132 -8.81 -6.53 2.06
N LEU A 133 -9.92 -6.58 1.32
CA LEU A 133 -10.86 -5.47 1.22
C LEU A 133 -11.71 -5.28 2.49
N GLU A 134 -12.00 -6.35 3.25
CA GLU A 134 -12.63 -6.25 4.58
C GLU A 134 -11.74 -5.51 5.58
N ILE A 135 -10.43 -5.80 5.59
CA ILE A 135 -9.44 -5.09 6.42
C ILE A 135 -9.29 -3.62 6.00
N MET A 136 -9.47 -3.32 4.71
CA MET A 136 -9.37 -1.97 4.15
C MET A 136 -10.66 -1.16 4.22
N ALA A 137 -11.81 -1.81 4.42
CA ALA A 137 -13.10 -1.14 4.49
C ALA A 137 -13.16 -0.24 5.74
N PRO A 138 -13.65 1.01 5.62
CA PRO A 138 -13.89 1.84 6.79
C PRO A 138 -14.91 1.13 7.70
N PRO A 139 -14.69 1.07 9.03
CA PRO A 139 -15.62 0.41 9.94
C PRO A 139 -17.01 1.04 9.81
N ALA A 140 -18.04 0.19 9.77
CA ALA A 140 -19.41 0.58 9.46
C ALA A 140 -19.97 1.62 10.47
N SER A 141 -19.78 2.90 10.13
CA SER A 141 -20.27 4.09 10.82
C SER A 141 -20.02 4.19 12.34
N ALA A 142 -18.92 4.85 12.73
CA ALA A 142 -18.88 5.62 13.95
C ALA A 142 -18.17 6.98 13.69
N GLY A 143 -18.83 8.09 14.02
CA GLY A 143 -18.30 9.42 13.77
C GLY A 143 -17.26 9.87 14.82
N ARG A 144 -16.27 10.65 14.37
CA ARG A 144 -15.36 11.50 15.17
C ARG A 144 -14.72 10.86 16.41
N ALA A 145 -13.45 10.49 16.29
CA ALA A 145 -12.45 10.80 17.32
C ALA A 145 -11.10 11.12 16.67
N VAL A 146 -10.64 12.37 16.79
CA VAL A 146 -9.23 12.71 16.55
C VAL A 146 -8.47 12.24 17.78
N VAL A 147 -7.62 11.23 17.64
CA VAL A 147 -6.74 10.80 18.73
C VAL A 147 -5.57 11.79 18.82
N LYS A 148 -5.68 12.71 19.77
CA LYS A 148 -4.56 13.54 20.23
C LYS A 148 -3.57 12.63 20.97
N GLN A 149 -2.36 12.44 20.44
CA GLN A 149 -1.30 11.76 21.16
C GLN A 149 -0.63 12.74 22.14
N GLU A 150 -0.68 12.40 23.42
CA GLU A 150 0.00 13.11 24.51
C GLU A 150 1.38 12.49 24.73
N GLN A 151 2.41 13.31 24.93
CA GLN A 151 3.79 12.84 25.17
C GLN A 151 4.00 12.41 26.63
N PRO A 152 4.79 11.35 26.91
CA PRO A 152 5.48 11.18 28.19
C PRO A 152 6.83 11.93 28.20
N LYS A 153 7.15 12.58 29.32
CA LYS A 153 8.36 13.39 29.58
C LYS A 153 9.40 12.56 30.39
N PRO A 154 10.74 12.80 30.27
CA PRO A 154 11.74 11.79 30.67
C PRO A 154 12.23 11.89 32.12
N ALA A 155 12.97 10.86 32.56
CA ALA A 155 13.74 10.85 33.81
C ALA A 155 15.08 10.07 33.68
N GLU A 156 16.17 10.75 34.04
CA GLU A 156 17.50 10.24 34.42
C GLU A 156 17.52 9.93 35.94
N THR A 157 18.50 9.33 36.63
CA THR A 157 19.66 8.42 36.36
C THR A 157 20.27 8.04 37.73
N THR A 158 20.76 6.80 37.94
CA THR A 158 21.94 6.36 38.77
C THR A 158 21.91 4.81 38.92
N ALA A 159 22.87 4.01 38.45
CA ALA A 159 24.30 3.79 38.83
C ALA A 159 24.49 2.84 40.04
N VAL A 160 25.48 1.92 40.17
CA VAL A 160 26.46 1.21 39.30
C VAL A 160 26.93 -0.04 40.10
N ALA A 161 27.32 -1.16 39.47
CA ALA A 161 28.18 -2.21 40.10
C ALA A 161 29.00 -3.03 39.07
N THR A 162 30.19 -3.50 39.47
CA THR A 162 31.31 -3.97 38.60
C THR A 162 32.27 -4.87 39.42
N VAL A 163 33.20 -5.72 38.92
CA VAL A 163 33.76 -6.11 37.59
C VAL A 163 34.02 -7.66 37.61
N PRO A 164 34.35 -8.39 36.51
CA PRO A 164 35.77 -8.51 36.07
C PRO A 164 36.01 -8.55 34.54
N GLN A 165 37.23 -8.19 34.14
CA GLN A 165 37.71 -8.19 32.75
C GLN A 165 38.59 -9.43 32.45
N ASN A 166 38.56 -9.90 31.20
CA ASN A 166 39.63 -10.73 30.59
C ASN A 166 39.67 -10.44 29.06
N PRO A 167 40.80 -10.61 28.34
CA PRO A 167 41.14 -9.68 27.26
C PRO A 167 40.84 -10.18 25.84
N ILE A 168 40.32 -9.25 25.03
CA ILE A 168 40.47 -9.11 23.57
C ILE A 168 40.35 -10.39 22.72
N GLN A 169 39.10 -10.69 22.35
CA GLN A 169 38.75 -10.71 20.92
C GLN A 169 37.36 -10.06 20.73
N GLN A 170 37.34 -8.74 20.64
CA GLN A 170 36.18 -7.96 20.20
C GLN A 170 36.39 -7.56 18.74
N VAL A 171 35.49 -7.99 17.85
CA VAL A 171 35.07 -7.18 16.70
C VAL A 171 33.57 -7.34 16.51
N ALA A 172 32.92 -6.25 16.10
CA ALA A 172 31.52 -5.92 16.25
C ALA A 172 30.48 -6.92 15.67
N SER A 173 29.23 -6.75 16.12
CA SER A 173 28.06 -6.90 15.25
C SER A 173 28.18 -5.89 14.10
N GLN A 174 28.83 -6.29 13.01
CA GLN A 174 29.44 -5.37 12.01
C GLN A 174 28.63 -5.24 10.71
N TRP A 175 27.44 -5.82 10.66
CA TRP A 175 26.60 -5.85 9.46
C TRP A 175 25.84 -4.54 9.26
N ALA A 176 25.90 -4.02 8.04
CA ALA A 176 25.19 -2.81 7.68
C ALA A 176 23.68 -3.02 7.58
N PHE A 177 22.94 -1.91 7.70
CA PHE A 177 21.50 -1.84 7.45
C PHE A 177 20.70 -2.93 8.17
N GLU A 178 21.12 -3.27 9.40
CA GLU A 178 20.43 -4.24 10.28
C GLU A 178 20.38 -5.67 9.68
N GLN A 179 21.41 -6.05 8.91
CA GLN A 179 21.48 -7.29 8.10
C GLN A 179 20.47 -7.37 6.95
N THR A 180 19.80 -6.28 6.58
CA THR A 180 18.79 -6.29 5.52
C THR A 180 19.40 -6.55 4.14
N CYS A 181 18.84 -7.50 3.40
CA CYS A 181 19.19 -7.74 2.01
C CYS A 181 18.66 -6.59 1.13
N LEU A 182 19.56 -5.70 0.68
CA LEU A 182 19.18 -4.53 -0.11
C LEU A 182 18.50 -4.87 -1.44
N VAL A 183 18.85 -6.01 -2.06
CA VAL A 183 18.23 -6.46 -3.32
C VAL A 183 16.78 -6.90 -3.09
N GLU A 184 16.51 -7.71 -2.05
CA GLU A 184 15.13 -8.12 -1.71
C GLU A 184 14.27 -6.92 -1.27
N LEU A 185 14.90 -5.91 -0.64
CA LEU A 185 14.24 -4.65 -0.28
C LEU A 185 13.90 -3.79 -1.51
N VAL A 186 14.76 -3.72 -2.54
CA VAL A 186 14.53 -2.89 -3.73
C VAL A 186 13.71 -3.59 -4.81
N GLU A 187 13.90 -4.90 -5.04
CA GLU A 187 13.20 -5.63 -6.09
C GLU A 187 11.83 -6.15 -5.65
N ASN A 188 11.68 -6.51 -4.37
CA ASN A 188 10.48 -7.16 -3.84
C ASN A 188 9.81 -6.39 -2.69
N ALA A 189 10.27 -5.18 -2.38
CA ALA A 189 9.80 -4.34 -1.27
C ALA A 189 9.80 -5.04 0.11
N ARG A 190 10.68 -6.02 0.31
CA ARG A 190 10.69 -6.91 1.48
C ARG A 190 11.88 -6.67 2.40
N LEU A 191 11.57 -6.41 3.67
CA LEU A 191 12.55 -6.35 4.75
C LEU A 191 12.91 -7.77 5.20
N THR A 192 13.84 -8.40 4.47
CA THR A 192 14.35 -9.74 4.79
C THR A 192 15.81 -9.65 5.22
N GLN A 193 16.15 -10.30 6.33
CA GLN A 193 17.53 -10.43 6.78
C GLN A 193 18.28 -11.37 5.83
N GLY A 194 19.43 -10.94 5.35
CA GLY A 194 20.33 -11.78 4.55
C GLY A 194 21.05 -12.80 5.41
N ASP A 195 21.45 -13.91 4.80
CA ASP A 195 22.25 -14.95 5.44
C ASP A 195 23.75 -14.56 5.39
N PRO A 196 24.49 -14.59 6.52
CA PRO A 196 25.92 -14.33 6.56
C PRO A 196 26.79 -15.18 5.61
N GLN A 197 26.28 -16.33 5.11
CA GLN A 197 26.99 -17.13 4.11
C GLN A 197 27.07 -16.42 2.75
N PHE A 198 26.08 -15.58 2.41
CA PHE A 198 26.04 -14.80 1.16
C PHE A 198 26.35 -13.33 1.49
N GLN A 199 27.64 -13.00 1.55
CA GLN A 199 28.10 -11.68 1.97
C GLN A 199 29.02 -11.00 0.95
N THR A 200 29.06 -9.67 0.98
CA THR A 200 30.07 -8.88 0.25
C THR A 200 30.48 -7.65 1.04
N ILE A 201 31.61 -7.05 0.67
CA ILE A 201 32.03 -5.73 1.16
C ILE A 201 31.93 -4.75 0.00
N TYR A 202 31.28 -3.62 0.22
CA TYR A 202 31.16 -2.53 -0.75
C TYR A 202 31.21 -1.20 0.00
N ARG A 203 32.04 -0.24 -0.47
CA ARG A 203 32.31 1.04 0.24
C ARG A 203 32.62 0.82 1.75
N ASP A 204 33.60 -0.04 2.03
CA ASP A 204 34.06 -0.45 3.37
C ASP A 204 32.96 -0.99 4.31
N THR A 205 31.81 -1.38 3.74
CA THR A 205 30.59 -1.73 4.44
C THR A 205 30.21 -3.17 4.15
N GLN A 206 29.97 -3.97 5.19
CA GLN A 206 29.70 -5.41 5.09
C GLN A 206 28.19 -5.69 4.96
N LEU A 207 27.80 -6.38 3.89
CA LEU A 207 26.40 -6.66 3.50
C LEU A 207 26.11 -8.17 3.52
N CYS A 208 24.88 -8.54 3.89
CA CYS A 208 24.32 -9.89 3.73
C CYS A 208 23.24 -9.93 2.63
N PHE A 209 23.04 -11.08 2.01
CA PHE A 209 22.00 -11.33 1.02
C PHE A 209 21.24 -12.62 1.33
N VAL A 210 19.99 -12.74 0.88
CA VAL A 210 19.16 -13.94 1.11
C VAL A 210 19.60 -15.16 0.29
N SER A 211 20.35 -14.94 -0.79
CA SER A 211 20.96 -16.00 -1.61
C SER A 211 22.13 -15.47 -2.44
N GLU A 212 22.96 -16.37 -2.95
CA GLU A 212 24.05 -16.03 -3.88
C GLU A 212 23.54 -15.28 -5.11
N ALA A 213 22.33 -15.57 -5.60
CA ALA A 213 21.73 -14.85 -6.73
C ALA A 213 21.52 -13.35 -6.42
N HIS A 214 21.04 -13.02 -5.22
CA HIS A 214 20.88 -11.63 -4.78
C HIS A 214 22.23 -10.94 -4.57
N ARG A 215 23.22 -11.67 -4.03
CA ARG A 215 24.60 -11.17 -3.91
C ARG A 215 25.20 -10.83 -5.29
N GLN A 216 24.98 -11.69 -6.29
CA GLN A 216 25.45 -11.46 -7.66
C GLN A 216 24.70 -10.30 -8.34
N ALA A 217 23.38 -10.21 -8.16
CA ALA A 217 22.59 -9.07 -8.65
C ALA A 217 23.11 -7.74 -8.08
N PHE A 218 23.44 -7.69 -6.78
CA PHE A 218 24.07 -6.53 -6.16
C PHE A 218 25.44 -6.21 -6.76
N ILE A 219 26.32 -7.21 -6.93
CA ILE A 219 27.67 -6.99 -7.49
C ILE A 219 27.62 -6.50 -8.94
N GLN A 220 26.62 -6.92 -9.72
CA GLN A 220 26.47 -6.50 -11.13
C GLN A 220 26.02 -5.04 -11.29
N ASN A 221 25.22 -4.52 -10.36
CA ASN A 221 24.76 -3.12 -10.39
C ASN A 221 24.57 -2.59 -8.96
N PRO A 222 25.65 -2.30 -8.22
CA PRO A 222 25.56 -1.97 -6.80
C PRO A 222 24.86 -0.63 -6.56
N ASP A 223 25.04 0.35 -7.43
CA ASP A 223 24.47 1.69 -7.27
C ASP A 223 22.94 1.73 -7.41
N ARG A 224 22.32 0.72 -8.07
CA ARG A 224 20.84 0.52 -8.09
C ARG A 224 20.28 0.15 -6.72
N TYR A 225 21.05 -0.54 -5.88
CA TYR A 225 20.60 -1.05 -4.58
C TYR A 225 21.19 -0.27 -3.40
N TRP A 226 22.23 0.53 -3.65
CA TRP A 226 22.95 1.26 -2.62
C TRP A 226 22.18 2.51 -2.19
N PRO A 227 21.90 2.70 -0.90
CA PRO A 227 21.09 3.83 -0.46
C PRO A 227 21.79 5.17 -0.67
N ALA A 228 21.01 6.17 -1.13
CA ALA A 228 21.39 7.58 -1.19
C ALA A 228 22.01 8.05 0.13
N LEU A 229 22.95 8.99 0.03
CA LEU A 229 23.71 9.53 1.16
C LEU A 229 24.43 8.44 1.99
N ASN A 230 24.74 7.29 1.36
CA ASN A 230 25.25 6.08 2.02
C ASN A 230 24.34 5.61 3.18
N GLY A 231 23.03 5.75 3.02
CA GLY A 231 22.04 5.36 4.03
C GLY A 231 21.86 6.35 5.18
N ASN A 232 22.43 7.56 5.11
CA ASN A 232 22.17 8.61 6.09
C ASN A 232 20.84 9.33 5.83
N CYS A 233 20.18 9.74 6.91
CA CYS A 233 18.91 10.45 6.86
C CYS A 233 19.03 11.81 6.15
N PRO A 234 18.32 12.03 5.02
CA PRO A 234 18.43 13.28 4.26
C PRO A 234 17.93 14.49 5.04
N ILE A 235 16.94 14.30 5.93
CA ILE A 235 16.33 15.39 6.71
C ILE A 235 17.34 15.97 7.70
N LEU A 236 17.97 15.13 8.53
CA LEU A 236 18.92 15.59 9.54
C LEU A 236 20.22 16.12 8.90
N LEU A 237 20.60 15.57 7.74
CA LEU A 237 21.73 16.09 6.97
C LEU A 237 21.41 17.47 6.34
N ALA A 238 20.20 17.68 5.83
CA ALA A 238 19.79 18.95 5.23
C ALA A 238 19.55 20.04 6.28
N GLU A 239 18.72 19.76 7.29
CA GLU A 239 18.26 20.72 8.30
C GLU A 239 19.35 21.01 9.35
N ASN A 240 20.00 19.97 9.89
CA ASN A 240 20.92 20.10 11.04
C ASN A 240 22.41 19.92 10.68
N LYS A 241 22.73 19.56 9.43
CA LYS A 241 24.07 19.14 8.98
C LYS A 241 24.62 17.92 9.73
N GLN A 242 23.73 17.08 10.26
CA GLN A 242 24.08 15.87 11.01
C GLN A 242 23.95 14.62 10.13
N ALA A 243 25.06 13.93 9.89
CA ALA A 243 25.08 12.60 9.29
C ALA A 243 24.61 11.58 10.33
N VAL A 244 23.31 11.25 10.31
CA VAL A 244 22.68 10.26 11.18
C VAL A 244 22.24 9.07 10.31
N PRO A 245 22.70 7.84 10.58
CA PRO A 245 22.25 6.66 9.86
C PRO A 245 20.73 6.51 9.90
N GLY A 246 20.13 6.24 8.75
CA GLY A 246 18.73 5.84 8.64
C GLY A 246 18.55 4.32 8.78
N SER A 247 17.35 3.90 9.14
CA SER A 247 16.99 2.48 9.21
C SER A 247 16.46 1.99 7.87
N ALA A 248 16.83 0.76 7.50
CA ALA A 248 16.26 0.07 6.35
C ALA A 248 14.73 -0.12 6.50
N LYS A 249 14.26 -0.33 7.74
CA LYS A 249 12.82 -0.48 8.07
C LYS A 249 11.98 0.77 7.76
N LEU A 250 12.63 1.93 7.71
CA LEU A 250 12.01 3.20 7.35
C LEU A 250 12.25 3.56 5.89
N GLY A 251 12.93 2.70 5.11
CA GLY A 251 13.40 2.98 3.77
C GLY A 251 12.30 3.17 2.71
N ALA A 252 12.51 4.12 1.81
CA ALA A 252 11.64 4.40 0.67
C ALA A 252 12.47 4.44 -0.61
N ILE A 253 11.88 4.05 -1.75
CA ILE A 253 12.46 4.28 -3.07
C ILE A 253 11.90 5.61 -3.58
N TYR A 254 12.75 6.49 -4.08
CA TYR A 254 12.33 7.75 -4.69
C TYR A 254 13.24 8.07 -5.88
N ARG A 255 12.64 8.32 -7.05
CA ARG A 255 13.32 8.42 -8.37
C ARG A 255 14.21 7.20 -8.66
N GLY A 256 13.74 5.99 -8.33
CA GLY A 256 14.49 4.73 -8.54
C GLY A 256 15.70 4.53 -7.62
N GLN A 257 15.93 5.43 -6.66
CA GLN A 257 17.02 5.38 -5.70
C GLN A 257 16.49 5.07 -4.29
N LEU A 258 17.20 4.26 -3.51
CA LEU A 258 16.82 3.89 -2.14
C LEU A 258 17.22 4.98 -1.13
N TRP A 259 16.33 5.35 -0.21
CA TRP A 259 16.56 6.36 0.82
C TRP A 259 16.21 5.81 2.20
N PHE A 260 17.07 6.02 3.19
CA PHE A 260 16.83 5.63 4.58
C PHE A 260 16.61 6.86 5.48
N PHE A 261 15.83 6.68 6.54
CA PHE A 261 15.42 7.75 7.44
C PHE A 261 15.67 7.35 8.89
N SER A 262 16.04 8.33 9.72
CA SER A 262 16.31 8.12 11.14
C SER A 262 15.04 7.97 11.99
N SER A 263 13.88 8.41 11.48
CA SER A 263 12.59 8.30 12.16
C SER A 263 11.41 8.34 11.18
N PRO A 264 10.20 7.90 11.59
CA PRO A 264 8.99 8.01 10.77
C PRO A 264 8.66 9.47 10.38
N GLU A 265 8.92 10.43 11.25
CA GLU A 265 8.69 11.86 10.98
C GLU A 265 9.65 12.37 9.92
N ALA A 266 10.90 11.90 9.91
CA ALA A 266 11.86 12.24 8.86
C ALA A 266 11.45 11.63 7.50
N ARG A 267 10.98 10.37 7.48
CA ARG A 267 10.39 9.76 6.28
C ARG A 267 9.19 10.56 5.78
N LEU A 268 8.29 10.98 6.67
CA LEU A 268 7.09 11.75 6.33
C LEU A 268 7.42 13.16 5.81
N LYS A 269 8.39 13.86 6.43
CA LYS A 269 8.93 15.13 5.92
C LYS A 269 9.45 14.97 4.49
N PHE A 270 10.24 13.92 4.24
CA PHE A 270 10.77 13.64 2.91
C PHE A 270 9.65 13.35 1.90
N ALA A 271 8.68 12.51 2.24
CA ALA A 271 7.55 12.20 1.36
C ALA A 271 6.71 13.45 0.99
N ASN A 272 6.55 14.40 1.92
CA ASN A 272 5.80 15.63 1.69
C ASN A 272 6.51 16.66 0.81
N ALA A 273 7.85 16.71 0.83
CA ALA A 273 8.64 17.72 0.12
C ALA A 273 10.02 17.18 -0.32
N PRO A 274 10.10 16.09 -1.10
CA PRO A 274 11.36 15.38 -1.31
C PRO A 274 12.41 16.25 -2.01
N GLN A 275 11.97 17.09 -2.95
CA GLN A 275 12.80 18.06 -3.68
C GLN A 275 13.57 19.03 -2.77
N GLN A 276 13.07 19.35 -1.58
CA GLN A 276 13.74 20.21 -0.61
C GLN A 276 14.97 19.53 0.04
N TYR A 277 15.01 18.20 0.00
CA TYR A 277 16.00 17.37 0.69
C TYR A 277 16.93 16.62 -0.26
N LEU A 278 16.73 16.76 -1.58
CA LEU A 278 17.72 16.35 -2.58
C LEU A 278 18.89 17.35 -2.54
N LEU A 279 20.11 16.87 -2.28
CA LEU A 279 21.29 17.72 -2.37
C LEU A 279 21.51 18.13 -3.85
N PRO A 280 21.81 19.41 -4.16
CA PRO A 280 21.97 19.92 -5.54
C PRO A 280 23.08 19.27 -6.41
N GLY A 281 23.75 18.22 -5.93
CA GLY A 281 24.74 17.44 -6.67
C GLY A 281 24.27 16.02 -7.07
N LEU A 282 23.04 15.60 -6.70
CA LEU A 282 22.47 14.30 -7.10
C LEU A 282 21.71 14.35 -8.44
N GLU A 283 21.56 15.52 -9.04
CA GLU A 283 20.90 15.71 -10.35
C GLU A 283 21.90 15.76 -11.52
N ALA A 284 23.19 15.57 -11.24
CA ALA A 284 24.30 15.73 -12.19
C ALA A 284 24.91 14.39 -12.61
N GLU A 285 24.09 13.46 -13.12
CA GLU A 285 24.52 12.35 -13.99
C GLU A 285 23.29 11.74 -14.71
N GLN A 286 23.10 12.15 -15.97
CA GLN A 286 22.24 11.54 -17.00
C GLN A 286 23.08 11.40 -18.28
#